data_AF-A0A7V9M6U0-F1
#
_entry.id   AF-A0A7V9M6U0-F1
#
_cell.length_a   1.000
_cell.length_b   1.000
_cell.length_c   1.000
_cell.angle_alpha   90.00
_cell.angle_beta   90.00
_cell.angle_gamma   90.00
#
_symmetry.space_group_name_H-M   'P 1'
#
loop_
_entity.id
_entity.type
_entity.pdbx_description
1 polymer ?
#
loop_
_entity_poly.entity_id
_entity_poly.type
_entity_poly.pdbx_seq_one_letter_code
_entity_poly.pdbx_strand_id
1 'polypeptide(L)'
;MRNAGEGGRGPTMLERAGTAAADAGRGETRRPRLRMVVRWGFVVLILGFLVGFVVTQWDQLPSFDWRFRPGWLALAAAGVVLFYAIHAEAWRAIVRGLGADLDGAPARAVWGKSILARYVPTNALMVVGRVLMAERLGVGRRICLASLVYELGLALSAAIVVAAYFVITMPALEDQPARYAVLAVVPLALAVLHPRVFRRGADFALAKLGREPLPAVLSPARVATLLIVYIVSWIAVGTGVFGFASALHPVAAEDFPYVAAAQAVGFGVAVVTFVSPSGLGTRDAALAAALAAVLPLAVATAIAVGFRLFQTAVELAFVGVVAWAGRERSAQTGARPA
;
A
#
# COMPACT_ATOMS: atom_id res chain seq x y z
N MET A 1 -40.19 60.47 16.34
CA MET A 1 -40.22 59.74 15.04
C MET A 1 -39.19 58.61 15.11
N ARG A 2 -39.50 57.50 14.46
CA ARG A 2 -38.99 56.12 14.71
C ARG A 2 -37.48 55.93 14.48
N ASN A 3 -36.87 55.15 15.38
CA ASN A 3 -35.62 54.41 15.20
C ASN A 3 -35.74 53.46 14.00
N ALA A 4 -34.80 53.54 13.05
CA ALA A 4 -34.66 52.60 11.95
C ALA A 4 -33.78 51.42 12.42
N GLY A 5 -34.33 50.22 12.39
CA GLY A 5 -33.67 48.99 12.83
C GLY A 5 -32.61 48.51 11.84
N GLU A 6 -31.42 48.24 12.37
CA GLU A 6 -30.39 47.46 11.71
C GLU A 6 -30.89 46.02 11.54
N GLY A 7 -31.24 45.66 10.31
CA GLY A 7 -31.60 44.30 9.93
C GLY A 7 -30.37 43.39 9.94
N GLY A 8 -30.18 42.68 11.05
CA GLY A 8 -29.20 41.59 11.15
C GLY A 8 -29.51 40.49 10.13
N ARG A 9 -28.76 40.46 9.03
CA ARG A 9 -28.74 39.31 8.10
C ARG A 9 -28.21 38.10 8.87
N GLY A 10 -29.09 37.14 9.14
CA GLY A 10 -28.69 35.86 9.72
C GLY A 10 -27.65 35.14 8.86
N PRO A 11 -26.79 34.30 9.46
CA PRO A 11 -25.68 33.66 8.77
C PRO A 11 -26.19 32.88 7.55
N THR A 12 -25.51 33.07 6.43
CA THR A 12 -25.85 32.46 5.14
C THR A 12 -25.73 30.92 5.19
N MET A 13 -26.44 30.20 4.32
CA MET A 13 -26.35 28.72 4.27
C MET A 13 -24.91 28.21 4.10
N LEU A 14 -24.04 28.98 3.43
CA LEU A 14 -22.63 28.66 3.26
C LEU A 14 -21.82 28.84 4.55
N GLU A 15 -22.14 29.85 5.37
CA GLU A 15 -21.53 30.01 6.70
C GLU A 15 -22.03 28.96 7.70
N ARG A 16 -23.30 28.57 7.61
CA ARG A 16 -23.86 27.46 8.41
C ARG A 16 -23.28 26.11 8.00
N ALA A 17 -23.07 25.88 6.70
CA ALA A 17 -22.41 24.68 6.19
C ALA A 17 -20.91 24.67 6.53
N GLY A 18 -20.25 25.83 6.49
CA GLY A 18 -18.84 25.98 6.86
C GLY A 18 -18.59 25.77 8.36
N THR A 19 -19.48 26.26 9.23
CA THR A 19 -19.43 26.03 10.67
C THR A 19 -19.78 24.59 11.04
N ALA A 20 -20.78 23.98 10.39
CA ALA A 20 -21.08 22.56 10.55
C ALA A 20 -19.94 21.64 10.06
N ALA A 21 -19.25 22.01 8.98
CA ALA A 21 -18.07 21.29 8.49
C ALA A 21 -16.84 21.51 9.40
N ALA A 22 -16.69 22.71 9.98
CA ALA A 22 -15.66 23.01 10.97
C ALA A 22 -15.92 22.26 12.29
N ASP A 23 -17.17 22.10 12.70
CA ASP A 23 -17.57 21.33 13.89
C ASP A 23 -17.52 19.82 13.65
N ALA A 24 -17.78 19.34 12.43
CA ALA A 24 -17.55 17.94 12.05
C ALA A 24 -16.06 17.59 11.97
N GLY A 25 -15.20 18.57 11.63
CA GLY A 25 -13.74 18.43 11.64
C GLY A 25 -13.11 18.60 13.04
N ARG A 26 -13.76 19.35 13.94
CA ARG A 26 -13.38 19.52 15.37
C ARG A 26 -14.03 18.47 16.28
N GLY A 27 -15.06 17.79 15.80
CA GLY A 27 -15.70 16.64 16.42
C GLY A 27 -14.83 15.40 16.33
N GLU A 28 -13.69 15.41 17.03
CA GLU A 28 -13.10 14.18 17.53
C GLU A 28 -14.23 13.38 18.18
N THR A 29 -14.61 12.26 17.56
CA THR A 29 -15.62 11.36 18.09
C THR A 29 -15.17 10.94 19.50
N ARG A 30 -15.87 11.48 20.51
CA ARG A 30 -15.58 11.44 21.95
C ARG A 30 -15.56 10.06 22.62
N ARG A 31 -15.34 8.96 21.89
CA ARG A 31 -15.38 7.59 22.45
C ARG A 31 -14.12 6.80 22.12
N PRO A 32 -13.03 6.95 22.89
CA PRO A 32 -11.81 6.14 22.73
C PRO A 32 -12.08 4.64 22.78
N ARG A 33 -13.11 4.22 23.54
CA ARG A 33 -13.60 2.83 23.58
C ARG A 33 -14.23 2.37 22.28
N LEU A 34 -15.01 3.19 21.57
CA LEU A 34 -15.60 2.80 20.28
C LEU A 34 -14.51 2.66 19.22
N ARG A 35 -13.51 3.54 19.22
CA ARG A 35 -12.34 3.42 18.33
C ARG A 35 -11.52 2.17 18.63
N MET A 36 -11.41 1.79 19.90
CA MET A 36 -10.74 0.55 20.33
C MET A 36 -11.57 -0.69 19.97
N VAL A 37 -12.88 -0.68 20.20
CA VAL A 37 -13.81 -1.77 19.85
C VAL A 37 -13.93 -1.97 18.35
N VAL A 38 -13.97 -0.91 17.54
CA VAL A 38 -13.99 -1.03 16.08
C VAL A 38 -12.62 -1.54 15.57
N ARG A 39 -11.52 -1.04 16.14
CA ARG A 39 -10.17 -1.45 15.73
C ARG A 39 -9.84 -2.90 16.12
N TRP A 40 -10.13 -3.28 17.36
CA TRP A 40 -9.97 -4.66 17.83
C TRP A 40 -11.04 -5.58 17.25
N GLY A 41 -12.26 -5.09 17.06
CA GLY A 41 -13.34 -5.82 16.39
C GLY A 41 -13.00 -6.18 14.96
N PHE A 42 -12.35 -5.29 14.21
CA PHE A 42 -11.90 -5.60 12.85
C PHE A 42 -10.76 -6.64 12.83
N VAL A 43 -9.82 -6.54 13.77
CA VAL A 43 -8.74 -7.53 13.94
C VAL A 43 -9.31 -8.90 14.34
N VAL A 44 -10.25 -8.93 15.30
CA VAL A 44 -10.94 -10.15 15.75
C VAL A 44 -11.84 -10.70 14.65
N LEU A 45 -12.47 -9.87 13.83
CA LEU A 45 -13.28 -10.30 12.69
C LEU A 45 -12.39 -10.96 11.63
N ILE A 46 -11.25 -10.34 11.27
CA ILE A 46 -10.29 -10.93 10.33
C ILE A 46 -9.73 -12.23 10.89
N LEU A 47 -9.28 -12.25 12.15
CA LEU A 47 -8.78 -13.46 12.82
C LEU A 47 -9.86 -14.53 12.96
N GLY A 48 -11.12 -14.15 13.20
CA GLY A 48 -12.26 -15.06 13.33
C GLY A 48 -12.65 -15.67 11.99
N PHE A 49 -12.73 -14.86 10.93
CA PHE A 49 -12.97 -15.34 9.57
C PHE A 49 -11.84 -16.28 9.12
N LEU A 50 -10.63 -15.99 9.57
CA LEU A 50 -9.46 -16.79 9.28
C LEU A 50 -9.42 -18.12 10.05
N VAL A 51 -9.66 -18.10 11.35
CA VAL A 51 -9.77 -19.33 12.15
C VAL A 51 -10.93 -20.15 11.61
N GLY A 52 -12.05 -19.52 11.26
CA GLY A 52 -13.16 -20.16 10.57
C GLY A 52 -12.78 -20.77 9.22
N PHE A 53 -12.03 -20.05 8.37
CA PHE A 53 -11.50 -20.57 7.11
C PHE A 53 -10.55 -21.76 7.34
N VAL A 54 -9.61 -21.64 8.27
CA VAL A 54 -8.67 -22.72 8.60
C VAL A 54 -9.41 -23.93 9.13
N VAL A 55 -10.39 -23.77 10.02
CA VAL A 55 -11.18 -24.87 10.60
C VAL A 55 -12.09 -25.52 9.54
N THR A 56 -12.75 -24.74 8.69
CA THR A 56 -13.66 -25.29 7.65
C THR A 56 -12.92 -25.93 6.48
N GLN A 57 -11.70 -25.47 6.20
CA GLN A 57 -10.83 -26.05 5.18
C GLN A 57 -9.90 -27.12 5.76
N TRP A 58 -9.84 -27.28 7.09
CA TRP A 58 -8.97 -28.25 7.77
C TRP A 58 -9.23 -29.67 7.28
N ASP A 59 -10.50 -30.03 7.12
CA ASP A 59 -10.93 -31.35 6.67
C ASP A 59 -10.74 -31.54 5.15
N GLN A 60 -10.55 -30.44 4.40
CA GLN A 60 -10.26 -30.45 2.96
C GLN A 60 -8.75 -30.41 2.67
N LEU A 61 -7.94 -30.02 3.66
CA LEU A 61 -6.50 -30.19 3.61
C LEU A 61 -6.25 -31.70 3.72
N PRO A 62 -5.66 -32.33 2.69
CA PRO A 62 -5.19 -33.70 2.79
C PRO A 62 -4.38 -33.87 4.08
N SER A 63 -4.41 -35.06 4.66
CA SER A 63 -3.56 -35.44 5.80
C SER A 63 -2.09 -35.28 5.40
N PHE A 64 -1.55 -34.09 5.61
CA PHE A 64 -0.25 -33.68 5.11
C PHE A 64 0.74 -33.60 6.27
N ASP A 65 1.95 -34.12 6.03
CA ASP A 65 3.08 -34.00 6.95
C ASP A 65 3.64 -32.57 6.89
N TRP A 66 3.03 -31.64 7.62
CA TRP A 66 3.48 -30.26 7.73
C TRP A 66 4.88 -30.21 8.38
N ARG A 67 5.94 -30.09 7.58
CA ARG A 67 7.33 -29.96 8.06
C ARG A 67 7.65 -28.50 8.32
N PHE A 68 7.31 -28.02 9.52
CA PHE A 68 7.60 -26.65 9.93
C PHE A 68 9.12 -26.40 10.00
N ARG A 69 9.66 -25.64 9.05
CA ARG A 69 11.08 -25.28 8.98
C ARG A 69 11.26 -23.80 9.35
N PRO A 70 11.70 -23.47 10.59
CA PRO A 70 11.76 -22.09 11.07
C PRO A 70 12.62 -21.15 10.20
N GLY A 71 13.68 -21.68 9.57
CA GLY A 71 14.54 -20.89 8.68
C GLY A 71 13.80 -20.31 7.47
N TRP A 72 12.85 -21.06 6.91
CA TRP A 72 12.05 -20.60 5.77
C TRP A 72 11.03 -19.53 6.17
N LEU A 73 10.47 -19.62 7.38
CA LEU A 73 9.62 -18.56 7.94
C LEU A 73 10.39 -17.30 8.31
N ALA A 74 11.64 -17.43 8.78
CA ALA A 74 12.51 -16.29 9.00
C ALA A 74 12.82 -15.57 7.67
N LEU A 75 13.08 -16.32 6.59
CA LEU A 75 13.22 -15.77 5.24
C LEU A 75 11.93 -15.07 4.78
N ALA A 76 10.77 -15.69 5.04
CA ALA A 76 9.46 -15.09 4.76
C ALA A 76 9.29 -13.74 5.47
N ALA A 77 9.57 -13.70 6.77
CA ALA A 77 9.49 -12.49 7.58
C ALA A 77 10.46 -11.42 7.07
N ALA A 78 11.71 -11.80 6.77
CA ALA A 78 12.74 -10.89 6.28
C ALA A 78 12.33 -10.25 4.94
N GLY A 79 11.82 -11.04 4.00
CA GLY A 79 11.33 -10.55 2.71
C GLY A 79 10.18 -9.55 2.85
N VAL A 80 9.22 -9.85 3.72
CA VAL A 80 8.08 -8.97 4.01
C VAL A 80 8.51 -7.68 4.72
N VAL A 81 9.38 -7.76 5.74
CA VAL A 81 9.92 -6.59 6.44
C VAL A 81 10.70 -5.70 5.47
N LEU A 82 11.54 -6.30 4.62
CA LEU A 82 12.33 -5.57 3.63
C LEU A 82 11.43 -4.85 2.63
N PHE A 83 10.36 -5.51 2.16
CA PHE A 83 9.34 -4.87 1.32
C PHE A 83 8.76 -3.60 1.97
N TYR A 84 8.31 -3.70 3.22
CA TYR A 84 7.76 -2.55 3.95
C TYR A 84 8.78 -1.44 4.22
N ALA A 85 10.01 -1.82 4.59
CA ALA A 85 11.09 -0.87 4.83
C ALA A 85 11.48 -0.11 3.55
N ILE A 86 11.62 -0.83 2.43
CA ILE A 86 11.92 -0.23 1.13
C ILE A 86 10.82 0.74 0.71
N HIS A 87 9.54 0.36 0.81
CA HIS A 87 8.44 1.25 0.40
C HIS A 87 8.38 2.51 1.27
N ALA A 88 8.61 2.39 2.58
CA ALA A 88 8.63 3.53 3.49
C ALA A 88 9.76 4.54 3.14
N GLU A 89 10.97 4.04 2.85
CA GLU A 89 12.08 4.90 2.45
C GLU A 89 11.95 5.42 1.00
N ALA A 90 11.40 4.63 0.09
CA ALA A 90 11.12 5.05 -1.29
C ALA A 90 10.13 6.21 -1.31
N TRP A 91 9.05 6.13 -0.52
CA TRP A 91 8.11 7.25 -0.37
C TRP A 91 8.80 8.51 0.19
N ARG A 92 9.63 8.37 1.22
CA ARG A 92 10.40 9.49 1.76
C ARG A 92 11.32 10.11 0.71
N ALA A 93 11.99 9.30 -0.11
CA ALA A 93 12.84 9.76 -1.21
C ALA A 93 12.03 10.49 -2.30
N ILE A 94 10.80 10.05 -2.58
CA ILE A 94 9.87 10.73 -3.49
C ILE A 94 9.52 12.11 -2.94
N VAL A 95 9.11 12.21 -1.66
CA VAL A 95 8.72 13.50 -1.07
C VAL A 95 9.88 14.49 -1.07
N ARG A 96 11.09 14.03 -0.76
CA ARG A 96 12.34 14.83 -0.88
C ARG A 96 12.60 15.28 -2.30
N GLY A 97 12.39 14.41 -3.28
CA GLY A 97 12.52 14.76 -4.68
C GLY A 97 11.47 15.76 -5.19
N LEU A 98 10.34 15.88 -4.48
CA LEU A 98 9.30 16.87 -4.74
C LEU A 98 9.50 18.19 -3.97
N GLY A 99 10.57 18.31 -3.18
CA GLY A 99 10.98 19.57 -2.55
C GLY A 99 10.53 19.75 -1.10
N ALA A 100 10.07 18.70 -0.41
CA ALA A 100 9.82 18.75 1.03
C ALA A 100 10.81 17.84 1.78
N ASP A 101 11.41 18.35 2.86
CA ASP A 101 12.25 17.52 3.72
C ASP A 101 11.41 16.81 4.78
N LEU A 102 11.83 15.60 5.11
CA LEU A 102 11.16 14.68 6.02
C LEU A 102 12.20 13.82 6.71
N ASP A 103 12.22 13.90 8.04
CA ASP A 103 13.04 13.05 8.87
C ASP A 103 12.64 11.58 8.73
N GLY A 104 13.63 10.69 8.85
CA GLY A 104 13.44 9.26 8.57
C GLY A 104 12.40 8.59 9.45
N ALA A 105 12.52 8.70 10.78
CA ALA A 105 11.60 8.00 11.68
C ALA A 105 10.15 8.55 11.60
N PRO A 106 9.92 9.88 11.61
CA PRO A 106 8.59 10.43 11.38
C PRO A 106 7.99 10.03 10.02
N ALA A 107 8.79 10.05 8.94
CA ALA A 107 8.32 9.62 7.62
C ALA A 107 7.88 8.15 7.60
N ARG A 108 8.70 7.24 8.15
CA ARG A 108 8.35 5.82 8.26
C ARG A 108 7.10 5.60 9.11
N ALA A 109 6.95 6.36 10.20
CA ALA A 109 5.76 6.29 11.04
C ALA A 109 4.49 6.75 10.31
N VAL A 110 4.56 7.84 9.53
CA VAL A 110 3.44 8.31 8.70
C VAL A 110 3.11 7.27 7.63
N TRP A 111 4.12 6.70 6.98
CA TRP A 111 3.94 5.65 5.99
C TRP A 111 3.26 4.42 6.56
N GLY A 112 3.82 3.85 7.63
CA GLY A 112 3.27 2.68 8.30
C GLY A 112 1.85 2.88 8.81
N LYS A 113 1.53 4.03 9.42
CA LYS A 113 0.16 4.30 9.90
C LYS A 113 -0.83 4.44 8.75
N SER A 114 -0.42 5.07 7.64
CA SER A 114 -1.31 5.30 6.51
C SER A 114 -1.74 4.00 5.83
N ILE A 115 -0.83 3.03 5.68
CA ILE A 115 -1.13 1.77 4.99
C ILE A 115 -2.15 0.93 5.75
N LEU A 116 -2.26 1.08 7.08
CA LEU A 116 -3.31 0.40 7.85
C LEU A 116 -4.72 0.87 7.51
N ALA A 117 -4.87 2.09 7.00
CA ALA A 117 -6.18 2.62 6.61
C ALA A 117 -6.74 1.94 5.35
N ARG A 118 -5.92 1.21 4.57
CA ARG A 118 -6.37 0.47 3.39
C ARG A 118 -7.28 -0.73 3.73
N TYR A 119 -7.28 -1.17 4.99
CA TYR A 119 -8.17 -2.23 5.47
C TYR A 119 -9.60 -1.75 5.71
N VAL A 120 -9.83 -0.43 5.73
CA VAL A 120 -11.16 0.16 5.79
C VAL A 120 -11.74 0.19 4.36
N PRO A 121 -13.06 0.03 4.16
CA PRO A 121 -13.71 -0.04 2.84
C PRO A 121 -13.50 1.15 1.90
N THR A 122 -12.69 2.14 2.25
CA THR A 122 -12.43 3.32 1.43
C THR A 122 -10.95 3.68 1.44
N ASN A 123 -10.28 3.44 0.31
CA ASN A 123 -8.88 3.82 0.11
C ASN A 123 -8.65 5.35 0.22
N ALA A 124 -9.70 6.16 0.11
CA ALA A 124 -9.63 7.58 0.40
C ALA A 124 -9.15 7.86 1.85
N LEU A 125 -9.44 6.98 2.82
CA LEU A 125 -8.97 7.17 4.20
C LEU A 125 -7.45 7.03 4.31
N MET A 126 -6.84 6.14 3.50
CA MET A 126 -5.38 6.04 3.40
C MET A 126 -4.78 7.33 2.84
N VAL A 127 -5.36 7.86 1.76
CA VAL A 127 -4.91 9.11 1.14
C VAL A 127 -5.07 10.30 2.09
N VAL A 128 -6.26 10.50 2.63
CA VAL A 128 -6.57 11.59 3.56
C VAL A 128 -5.72 11.47 4.82
N GLY A 129 -5.62 10.28 5.41
CA GLY A 129 -4.80 10.03 6.58
C GLY A 129 -3.32 10.34 6.32
N ARG A 130 -2.80 9.92 5.16
CA ARG A 130 -1.43 10.24 4.75
C ARG A 130 -1.22 11.75 4.65
N VAL A 131 -2.11 12.45 3.95
CA VAL A 131 -2.00 13.90 3.73
C VAL A 131 -2.05 14.66 5.05
N LEU A 132 -3.02 14.36 5.93
CA LEU A 132 -3.16 15.04 7.22
C LEU A 132 -1.97 14.79 8.15
N MET A 133 -1.42 13.56 8.15
CA MET A 133 -0.24 13.23 8.95
C MET A 133 1.04 13.88 8.40
N ALA A 134 1.20 13.93 7.08
CA ALA A 134 2.36 14.55 6.43
C ALA A 134 2.33 16.08 6.57
N GLU A 135 1.15 16.70 6.54
CA GLU A 135 0.97 18.13 6.74
C GLU A 135 1.44 18.59 8.14
N ARG A 136 1.21 17.76 9.18
CA ARG A 136 1.75 18.00 10.53
C ARG A 136 3.28 17.98 10.60
N LEU A 137 3.94 17.43 9.59
CA LEU A 137 5.40 17.40 9.45
C LEU A 137 5.91 18.45 8.45
N GLY A 138 5.07 19.41 8.05
CA GLY A 138 5.44 20.48 7.12
C GLY A 138 5.36 20.12 5.64
N VAL A 139 4.89 18.91 5.29
CA VAL A 139 4.72 18.52 3.88
C VAL A 139 3.41 19.08 3.34
N GLY A 140 3.49 19.99 2.37
CA GLY A 140 2.31 20.55 1.73
C GLY A 140 1.42 19.48 1.08
N ARG A 141 0.08 19.65 1.17
CA ARG A 141 -0.90 18.68 0.64
C ARG A 141 -0.67 18.31 -0.82
N ARG A 142 -0.30 19.30 -1.65
CA ARG A 142 0.01 19.10 -3.09
C ARG A 142 1.22 18.16 -3.31
N ILE A 143 2.26 18.30 -2.48
CA ILE A 143 3.45 17.46 -2.52
C ILE A 143 3.09 16.04 -2.09
N CYS A 144 2.33 15.90 -1.01
CA CYS A 144 1.89 14.59 -0.52
C CYS A 144 1.02 13.85 -1.56
N LEU A 145 0.05 14.53 -2.18
CA LEU A 145 -0.78 13.93 -3.22
C LEU A 145 0.05 13.52 -4.45
N ALA A 146 0.95 14.39 -4.93
CA ALA A 146 1.86 14.03 -6.02
C ALA A 146 2.76 12.84 -5.66
N SER A 147 3.22 12.74 -4.41
CA SER A 147 4.04 11.62 -3.95
C SER A 147 3.31 10.28 -4.00
N LEU A 148 2.00 10.28 -3.71
CA LEU A 148 1.16 9.06 -3.78
C LEU A 148 0.96 8.59 -5.22
N VAL A 149 0.85 9.52 -6.18
CA VAL A 149 0.77 9.17 -7.61
C VAL A 149 2.08 8.54 -8.09
N TYR A 150 3.23 9.13 -7.71
CA TYR A 150 4.54 8.53 -7.99
C TYR A 150 4.69 7.16 -7.34
N GLU A 151 4.33 7.02 -6.06
CA GLU A 151 4.41 5.75 -5.32
C GLU A 151 3.58 4.65 -6.01
N LEU A 152 2.30 4.92 -6.32
CA LEU A 152 1.44 3.96 -7.00
C LEU A 152 1.95 3.62 -8.41
N GLY A 153 2.33 4.63 -9.20
CA GLY A 153 2.80 4.43 -10.57
C GLY A 153 4.10 3.62 -10.63
N LEU A 154 5.06 3.91 -9.74
CA LEU A 154 6.32 3.18 -9.65
C LEU A 154 6.11 1.76 -9.13
N ALA A 155 5.31 1.58 -8.07
CA ALA A 155 5.01 0.27 -7.51
C ALA A 155 4.29 -0.63 -8.54
N LEU A 156 3.32 -0.08 -9.28
CA LEU A 156 2.62 -0.80 -10.34
C LEU A 156 3.55 -1.14 -11.51
N SER A 157 4.36 -0.18 -11.98
CA SER A 157 5.32 -0.43 -13.06
C SER A 157 6.31 -1.53 -12.67
N ALA A 158 6.85 -1.48 -11.46
CA ALA A 158 7.74 -2.50 -10.94
C ALA A 158 7.06 -3.87 -10.79
N ALA A 159 5.80 -3.89 -10.35
CA ALA A 159 5.01 -5.12 -10.24
C ALA A 159 4.83 -5.76 -11.62
N ILE A 160 4.53 -4.96 -12.65
CA ILE A 160 4.39 -5.42 -14.03
C ILE A 160 5.72 -5.99 -14.54
N VAL A 161 6.85 -5.35 -14.25
CA VAL A 161 8.17 -5.88 -14.64
C VAL A 161 8.43 -7.25 -14.03
N VAL A 162 8.15 -7.43 -12.74
CA VAL A 162 8.34 -8.72 -12.06
C VAL A 162 7.31 -9.76 -12.52
N ALA A 163 6.06 -9.36 -12.71
CA ALA A 163 4.99 -10.22 -13.19
C ALA A 163 5.13 -10.58 -14.69
N ALA A 164 5.87 -9.80 -15.48
CA ALA A 164 6.06 -10.06 -16.90
C ALA A 164 6.73 -11.41 -17.14
N TYR A 165 7.65 -11.83 -16.25
CA TYR A 165 8.22 -13.18 -16.29
C TYR A 165 7.12 -14.24 -16.32
N PHE A 166 6.18 -14.17 -15.35
CA PHE A 166 5.06 -15.09 -15.23
C PHE A 166 4.19 -15.14 -16.50
N VAL A 167 3.88 -13.99 -17.09
CA VAL A 167 3.05 -13.90 -18.31
C VAL A 167 3.77 -14.46 -19.53
N ILE A 168 5.07 -14.18 -19.66
CA ILE A 168 5.87 -14.58 -20.82
C ILE A 168 6.16 -16.08 -20.82
N THR A 169 6.39 -16.68 -19.64
CA THR A 169 6.72 -18.11 -19.53
C THR A 169 5.51 -19.01 -19.35
N MET A 170 4.29 -18.45 -19.34
CA MET A 170 3.06 -19.23 -19.20
C MET A 170 2.84 -20.15 -20.42
N PRO A 171 2.74 -21.49 -20.25
CA PRO A 171 2.60 -22.42 -21.38
C PRO A 171 1.38 -22.14 -22.26
N ALA A 172 0.27 -21.71 -21.64
CA ALA A 172 -0.96 -21.37 -22.36
C ALA A 172 -0.83 -20.19 -23.34
N LEU A 173 0.25 -19.40 -23.20
CA LEU A 173 0.53 -18.23 -24.06
C LEU A 173 1.76 -18.46 -24.95
N GLU A 174 2.33 -19.66 -24.97
CA GLU A 174 3.59 -19.94 -25.67
C GLU A 174 3.54 -19.58 -27.16
N ASP A 175 2.44 -19.93 -27.82
CA ASP A 175 2.20 -19.65 -29.24
C ASP A 175 1.65 -18.24 -29.51
N GLN A 176 1.42 -17.44 -28.46
CA GLN A 176 0.84 -16.10 -28.60
C GLN A 176 1.92 -15.01 -28.50
N PRO A 177 2.32 -14.38 -29.62
CA PRO A 177 3.29 -13.27 -29.58
C PRO A 177 2.79 -12.08 -28.75
N ALA A 178 1.47 -11.97 -28.55
CA ALA A 178 0.85 -11.00 -27.66
C ALA A 178 1.28 -11.11 -26.19
N ARG A 179 1.89 -12.23 -25.76
CA ARG A 179 2.42 -12.38 -24.38
C ARG A 179 3.43 -11.30 -24.00
N TYR A 180 4.18 -10.77 -24.98
CA TYR A 180 5.14 -9.69 -24.77
C TYR A 180 4.49 -8.31 -24.64
N ALA A 181 3.20 -8.16 -24.96
CA ALA A 181 2.49 -6.88 -24.86
C ALA A 181 2.44 -6.34 -23.42
N VAL A 182 2.53 -7.22 -22.41
CA VAL A 182 2.65 -6.82 -21.00
C VAL A 182 3.85 -5.90 -20.75
N LEU A 183 4.94 -6.09 -21.50
CA LEU A 183 6.14 -5.26 -21.39
C LEU A 183 5.92 -3.85 -21.95
N ALA A 184 4.98 -3.65 -22.88
CA ALA A 184 4.64 -2.34 -23.42
C ALA A 184 3.92 -1.44 -22.40
N VAL A 185 3.32 -2.03 -21.35
CA VAL A 185 2.67 -1.27 -20.27
C VAL A 185 3.71 -0.51 -19.43
N VAL A 186 4.92 -1.06 -19.29
CA VAL A 186 6.01 -0.43 -18.51
C VAL A 186 6.44 0.92 -19.09
N PRO A 187 6.87 1.05 -20.36
CA PRO A 187 7.25 2.34 -20.93
C PRO A 187 6.07 3.32 -20.96
N LEU A 188 4.82 2.85 -21.14
CA LEU A 188 3.64 3.71 -21.08
C LEU A 188 3.45 4.31 -19.68
N ALA A 189 3.52 3.49 -18.62
CA ALA A 189 3.43 3.95 -17.24
C ALA A 189 4.59 4.91 -16.89
N LEU A 190 5.81 4.61 -17.32
CA LEU A 190 6.96 5.48 -17.12
C LEU A 190 6.87 6.79 -17.90
N ALA A 191 6.24 6.79 -19.09
CA ALA A 191 5.97 8.01 -19.85
C ALA A 191 5.03 8.96 -19.09
N VAL A 192 4.04 8.43 -18.36
CA VAL A 192 3.16 9.24 -17.48
C VAL A 192 3.95 9.85 -16.31
N LEU A 193 4.90 9.10 -15.74
CA LEU A 193 5.76 9.57 -14.64
C LEU A 193 6.89 10.50 -15.11
N HIS A 194 7.14 10.60 -16.43
CA HIS A 194 8.16 11.47 -16.98
C HIS A 194 7.88 12.92 -16.58
N PRO A 195 8.88 13.69 -16.12
CA PRO A 195 8.68 15.03 -15.55
C PRO A 195 7.91 15.98 -16.45
N ARG A 196 8.10 15.91 -17.78
CA ARG A 196 7.37 16.76 -18.74
C ARG A 196 5.88 16.41 -18.88
N VAL A 197 5.50 15.16 -18.68
CA VAL A 197 4.10 14.71 -18.78
C VAL A 197 3.43 14.90 -17.43
N PHE A 198 4.08 14.41 -16.38
CA PHE A 198 3.60 14.53 -15.01
C PHE A 198 3.39 15.99 -14.60
N ARG A 199 4.36 16.87 -14.85
CA ARG A 199 4.23 18.30 -14.51
C ARG A 199 3.01 18.94 -15.19
N ARG A 200 2.83 18.71 -16.50
CA ARG A 200 1.70 19.28 -17.25
C ARG A 200 0.36 18.80 -16.69
N GLY A 201 0.21 17.50 -16.44
CA GLY A 201 -1.01 16.94 -15.88
C GLY A 201 -1.28 17.44 -14.46
N ALA A 202 -0.27 17.44 -13.60
CA ALA A 202 -0.37 17.89 -12.22
C ALA A 202 -0.70 19.39 -12.13
N ASP A 203 0.04 20.23 -12.85
CA ASP A 203 -0.17 21.68 -12.84
C ASP A 203 -1.52 22.07 -13.45
N PHE A 204 -1.98 21.36 -14.48
CA PHE A 204 -3.33 21.53 -15.02
C PHE A 204 -4.42 21.19 -13.98
N ALA A 205 -4.29 20.04 -13.31
CA ALA A 205 -5.23 19.65 -12.25
C ALA A 205 -5.21 20.63 -11.07
N LEU A 206 -4.03 21.11 -10.67
CA LEU A 206 -3.88 22.11 -9.60
C LEU A 206 -4.47 23.46 -10.00
N ALA A 207 -4.23 23.93 -11.22
CA ALA A 207 -4.79 25.17 -11.74
C ALA A 207 -6.34 25.12 -11.76
N LYS A 208 -6.93 23.99 -12.17
CA LYS A 208 -8.38 23.78 -12.13
C LYS A 208 -8.97 23.83 -10.71
N LEU A 209 -8.15 23.50 -9.71
CA LEU A 209 -8.51 23.56 -8.29
C LEU A 209 -8.11 24.89 -7.62
N GLY A 210 -7.64 25.89 -8.39
CA GLY A 210 -7.20 27.18 -7.88
C GLY A 210 -5.96 27.09 -6.98
N ARG A 211 -5.08 26.11 -7.21
CA ARG A 211 -3.86 25.88 -6.44
C ARG A 211 -2.62 26.22 -7.25
N GLU A 212 -1.58 26.67 -6.56
CA GLU A 212 -0.26 26.89 -7.17
C GLU A 212 0.32 25.57 -7.72
N PRO A 213 1.18 25.65 -8.75
CA PRO A 213 1.83 24.50 -9.37
C PRO A 213 2.74 23.72 -8.42
N LEU A 214 3.16 22.53 -8.84
CA LEU A 214 4.10 21.73 -8.06
C LEU A 214 5.49 22.39 -7.99
N PRO A 215 6.10 22.46 -6.78
CA PRO A 215 7.40 23.09 -6.61
C PRO A 215 8.50 22.35 -7.36
N ALA A 216 8.49 21.02 -7.32
CA ALA A 216 9.42 20.17 -8.08
C ALA A 216 8.72 18.90 -8.59
N VAL A 217 9.37 18.25 -9.55
CA VAL A 217 9.02 16.93 -10.07
C VAL A 217 10.27 16.06 -10.11
N LEU A 218 10.10 14.74 -10.07
CA LEU A 218 11.25 13.84 -10.09
C LEU A 218 11.96 13.86 -11.46
N SER A 219 13.29 13.90 -11.44
CA SER A 219 14.09 13.74 -12.65
C SER A 219 13.96 12.33 -13.22
N PRO A 220 14.18 12.10 -14.54
CA PRO A 220 14.06 10.78 -15.14
C PRO A 220 15.01 9.75 -14.49
N ALA A 221 16.23 10.19 -14.13
CA ALA A 221 17.21 9.37 -13.42
C ALA A 221 16.68 8.92 -12.04
N ARG A 222 15.99 9.82 -11.30
CA ARG A 222 15.41 9.48 -10.00
C ARG A 222 14.20 8.56 -10.14
N VAL A 223 13.37 8.73 -11.18
CA VAL A 223 12.28 7.80 -11.52
C VAL A 223 12.83 6.41 -11.82
N ALA A 224 13.88 6.30 -12.66
CA ALA A 224 14.52 5.03 -12.97
C ALA A 224 15.16 4.36 -11.73
N THR A 225 15.83 5.15 -10.89
CA THR A 225 16.41 4.64 -9.63
C THR A 225 15.33 4.09 -8.72
N LEU A 226 14.23 4.82 -8.54
CA LEU A 226 13.13 4.36 -7.70
C LEU A 226 12.41 3.14 -8.29
N LEU A 227 12.29 3.05 -9.63
CA LEU A 227 11.77 1.87 -10.29
C LEU A 227 12.57 0.60 -9.91
N ILE A 228 13.89 0.68 -9.96
CA ILE A 228 14.79 -0.42 -9.54
C ILE A 228 14.55 -0.76 -8.06
N VAL A 229 14.44 0.25 -7.20
CA VAL A 229 14.15 0.06 -5.77
C VAL A 229 12.82 -0.69 -5.56
N TYR A 230 11.76 -0.32 -6.29
CA TYR A 230 10.49 -1.04 -6.22
C TYR A 230 10.57 -2.46 -6.80
N ILE A 231 11.34 -2.70 -7.87
CA ILE A 231 11.58 -4.05 -8.40
C ILE A 231 12.24 -4.93 -7.32
N VAL A 232 13.28 -4.41 -6.66
CA VAL A 232 13.93 -5.11 -5.54
C VAL A 232 12.94 -5.40 -4.41
N SER A 233 12.04 -4.46 -4.10
CA SER A 233 10.99 -4.70 -3.09
C SER A 233 10.05 -5.85 -3.48
N TRP A 234 9.65 -5.94 -4.75
CA TRP A 234 8.79 -7.01 -5.25
C TRP A 234 9.49 -8.36 -5.22
N ILE A 235 10.77 -8.41 -5.59
CA ILE A 235 11.59 -9.61 -5.45
C ILE A 235 11.71 -10.00 -3.97
N ALA A 236 11.91 -9.04 -3.06
CA ALA A 236 12.00 -9.33 -1.62
C ALA A 236 10.71 -9.96 -1.05
N VAL A 237 9.54 -9.40 -1.36
CA VAL A 237 8.27 -10.01 -0.92
C VAL A 237 8.00 -11.33 -1.64
N GLY A 238 8.41 -11.47 -2.90
CA GLY A 238 8.32 -12.71 -3.67
C GLY A 238 9.17 -13.84 -3.07
N THR A 239 10.41 -13.55 -2.70
CA THR A 239 11.24 -14.46 -1.87
C THR A 239 10.56 -14.77 -0.55
N GLY A 240 9.82 -13.80 0.00
CA GLY A 240 9.01 -14.00 1.19
C GLY A 240 7.88 -15.04 0.99
N VAL A 241 7.16 -14.97 -0.14
CA VAL A 241 6.16 -15.96 -0.54
C VAL A 241 6.80 -17.33 -0.73
N PHE A 242 7.94 -17.40 -1.43
CA PHE A 242 8.66 -18.64 -1.64
C PHE A 242 9.12 -19.29 -0.33
N GLY A 243 9.66 -18.50 0.61
CA GLY A 243 10.00 -18.97 1.94
C GLY A 243 8.77 -19.47 2.72
N PHE A 244 7.67 -18.74 2.68
CA PHE A 244 6.44 -19.17 3.35
C PHE A 244 5.87 -20.47 2.74
N ALA A 245 5.85 -20.57 1.42
CA ALA A 245 5.45 -21.78 0.70
C ALA A 245 6.36 -22.95 1.06
N SER A 246 7.68 -22.76 1.02
CA SER A 246 8.71 -23.77 1.34
C SER A 246 8.71 -24.22 2.82
N ALA A 247 8.17 -23.40 3.71
CA ALA A 247 7.97 -23.75 5.12
C ALA A 247 6.80 -24.70 5.34
N LEU A 248 5.86 -24.74 4.39
CA LEU A 248 4.59 -25.46 4.48
C LEU A 248 4.54 -26.67 3.53
N HIS A 249 5.16 -26.54 2.35
CA HIS A 249 5.14 -27.51 1.27
C HIS A 249 6.52 -27.56 0.59
N PRO A 250 7.01 -28.73 0.14
CA PRO A 250 8.20 -28.80 -0.70
C PRO A 250 7.95 -28.06 -2.01
N VAL A 251 8.60 -26.92 -2.20
CA VAL A 251 8.60 -26.19 -3.47
C VAL A 251 9.98 -26.36 -4.11
N ALA A 252 10.02 -26.70 -5.40
CA ALA A 252 11.28 -26.84 -6.10
C ALA A 252 11.94 -25.46 -6.28
N ALA A 253 13.26 -25.41 -6.21
CA ALA A 253 14.00 -24.14 -6.35
C ALA A 253 13.82 -23.53 -7.76
N GLU A 254 13.56 -24.36 -8.77
CA GLU A 254 13.27 -23.95 -10.14
C GLU A 254 11.93 -23.20 -10.29
N ASP A 255 10.98 -23.43 -9.37
CA ASP A 255 9.69 -22.72 -9.34
C ASP A 255 9.79 -21.33 -8.69
N PHE A 256 10.97 -20.99 -8.13
CA PHE A 256 11.19 -19.71 -7.46
C PHE A 256 10.72 -18.51 -8.28
N PRO A 257 11.03 -18.37 -9.59
CA PRO A 257 10.60 -17.22 -10.38
C PRO A 257 9.07 -17.08 -10.47
N TYR A 258 8.33 -18.20 -10.59
CA TYR A 258 6.86 -18.20 -10.62
C TYR A 258 6.27 -17.77 -9.29
N VAL A 259 6.77 -18.37 -8.20
CA VAL A 259 6.29 -18.08 -6.84
C VAL A 259 6.64 -16.65 -6.43
N ALA A 260 7.83 -16.17 -6.79
CA ALA A 260 8.26 -14.80 -6.49
C ALA A 260 7.43 -13.75 -7.24
N ALA A 261 7.02 -14.05 -8.48
CA ALA A 261 6.18 -13.16 -9.28
C ALA A 261 4.71 -13.17 -8.87
N ALA A 262 4.23 -14.23 -8.20
CA ALA A 262 2.82 -14.42 -7.87
C ALA A 262 2.21 -13.23 -7.08
N GLN A 263 2.97 -12.67 -6.14
CA GLN A 263 2.51 -11.51 -5.36
C GLN A 263 2.41 -10.22 -6.19
N ALA A 264 3.29 -10.05 -7.18
CA ALA A 264 3.24 -8.93 -8.11
C ALA A 264 2.05 -9.05 -9.07
N VAL A 265 1.73 -10.26 -9.53
CA VAL A 265 0.52 -10.57 -10.31
C VAL A 265 -0.73 -10.20 -9.50
N GLY A 266 -0.82 -10.68 -8.25
CA GLY A 266 -1.94 -10.37 -7.36
C GLY A 266 -2.13 -8.87 -7.14
N PHE A 267 -1.04 -8.11 -6.99
CA PHE A 267 -1.11 -6.66 -6.89
C PHE A 267 -1.60 -6.00 -8.17
N GLY A 268 -1.07 -6.38 -9.33
CA GLY A 268 -1.51 -5.86 -10.63
C GLY A 268 -3.00 -6.06 -10.87
N VAL A 269 -3.50 -7.27 -10.61
CA VAL A 269 -4.94 -7.58 -10.71
C VAL A 269 -5.75 -6.75 -9.71
N ALA A 270 -5.28 -6.59 -8.47
CA ALA A 270 -5.97 -5.78 -7.47
C ALA A 270 -6.11 -4.30 -7.89
N VAL A 271 -5.08 -3.74 -8.54
CA VAL A 271 -5.12 -2.35 -9.03
C VAL A 271 -6.10 -2.20 -10.21
N VAL A 272 -6.14 -3.16 -11.13
CA VAL A 272 -7.09 -3.14 -12.26
C VAL A 272 -8.53 -3.37 -11.80
N THR A 273 -8.72 -4.26 -10.81
CA THR A 273 -10.03 -4.59 -10.24
C THR A 273 -10.45 -3.68 -9.10
N PHE A 274 -9.82 -2.52 -8.94
CA PHE A 274 -10.05 -1.55 -7.85
C PHE A 274 -11.53 -1.15 -7.67
N VAL A 275 -12.34 -1.22 -8.72
CA VAL A 275 -13.78 -0.89 -8.72
C VAL A 275 -14.66 -2.08 -8.29
N SER A 276 -14.12 -3.29 -8.26
CA SER A 276 -14.85 -4.48 -7.83
C SER A 276 -15.05 -4.48 -6.31
N PRO A 277 -16.29 -4.60 -5.79
CA PRO A 277 -16.61 -4.56 -4.35
C PRO A 277 -15.96 -5.64 -3.46
N SER A 278 -15.01 -6.43 -3.96
CA SER A 278 -14.38 -7.54 -3.25
C SER A 278 -12.84 -7.44 -3.29
N GLY A 279 -12.28 -6.34 -2.78
CA GLY A 279 -10.83 -6.15 -2.65
C GLY A 279 -10.12 -7.13 -1.69
N LEU A 280 -10.89 -7.95 -0.97
CA LEU A 280 -10.41 -9.07 -0.14
C LEU A 280 -10.45 -10.42 -0.88
N GLY A 281 -10.98 -10.49 -2.12
CA GLY A 281 -11.08 -11.74 -2.88
C GLY A 281 -10.27 -11.75 -4.18
N THR A 282 -10.26 -10.64 -4.94
CA THR A 282 -9.62 -10.63 -6.27
C THR A 282 -8.11 -10.76 -6.20
N ARG A 283 -7.47 -10.10 -5.23
CA ARG A 283 -6.03 -10.17 -5.02
C ARG A 283 -5.59 -11.56 -4.59
N ASP A 284 -6.29 -12.13 -3.60
CA ASP A 284 -5.91 -13.41 -3.00
C ASP A 284 -6.22 -14.56 -3.98
N ALA A 285 -7.31 -14.46 -4.75
CA ALA A 285 -7.59 -15.34 -5.87
C ALA A 285 -6.53 -15.24 -6.98
N ALA A 286 -6.07 -14.03 -7.33
CA ALA A 286 -5.02 -13.85 -8.32
C ALA A 286 -3.67 -14.39 -7.84
N LEU A 287 -3.33 -14.21 -6.57
CA LEU A 287 -2.15 -14.83 -5.96
C LEU A 287 -2.26 -16.37 -5.99
N ALA A 288 -3.40 -16.93 -5.56
CA ALA A 288 -3.64 -18.36 -5.59
C ALA A 288 -3.58 -18.93 -7.02
N ALA A 289 -4.19 -18.24 -7.99
CA ALA A 289 -4.15 -18.64 -9.40
C ALA A 289 -2.72 -18.60 -9.97
N ALA A 290 -1.92 -17.60 -9.60
CA ALA A 290 -0.52 -17.54 -10.01
C ALA A 290 0.31 -18.67 -9.39
N LEU A 291 0.11 -18.97 -8.10
CA LEU A 291 0.77 -20.10 -7.43
C LEU A 291 0.32 -21.46 -8.00
N ALA A 292 -0.93 -21.57 -8.45
CA ALA A 292 -1.49 -22.78 -9.03
C ALA A 292 -0.86 -23.16 -10.39
N ALA A 293 -0.02 -22.30 -10.96
CA ALA A 293 0.78 -22.64 -12.14
C ALA A 293 1.82 -23.73 -11.85
N VAL A 294 2.28 -23.84 -10.60
CA VAL A 294 3.33 -24.78 -10.17
C VAL A 294 2.94 -25.62 -8.95
N LEU A 295 1.84 -25.29 -8.28
CA LEU A 295 1.33 -26.01 -7.11
C LEU A 295 -0.10 -26.52 -7.33
N PRO A 296 -0.52 -27.60 -6.65
CA PRO A 296 -1.93 -28.00 -6.62
C PRO A 296 -2.81 -26.85 -6.13
N LEU A 297 -3.97 -26.63 -6.76
CA LEU A 297 -4.86 -25.49 -6.48
C LEU A 297 -5.23 -25.34 -4.99
N ALA A 298 -5.48 -26.46 -4.30
CA ALA A 298 -5.78 -26.46 -2.87
C ALA A 298 -4.59 -25.92 -2.03
N VAL A 299 -3.37 -26.35 -2.37
CA VAL A 299 -2.12 -25.90 -1.72
C VAL A 299 -1.86 -24.43 -2.03
N ALA A 300 -2.01 -24.03 -3.30
CA ALA A 300 -1.85 -22.64 -3.74
C ALA A 300 -2.80 -21.69 -3.01
N THR A 301 -4.07 -22.09 -2.84
CA THR A 301 -5.08 -21.31 -2.11
C THR A 301 -4.74 -21.19 -0.63
N ALA A 302 -4.34 -22.30 0.01
CA ALA A 302 -3.92 -22.31 1.41
C ALA A 302 -2.69 -21.41 1.64
N ILE A 303 -1.69 -21.46 0.75
CA ILE A 303 -0.50 -20.59 0.81
C ILE A 303 -0.89 -19.12 0.61
N ALA A 304 -1.76 -18.81 -0.35
CA ALA A 304 -2.18 -17.43 -0.61
C ALA A 304 -2.84 -16.80 0.62
N VAL A 305 -3.82 -17.50 1.22
CA VAL A 305 -4.52 -17.04 2.44
C VAL A 305 -3.55 -17.00 3.63
N GLY A 306 -2.77 -18.06 3.83
CA GLY A 306 -1.78 -18.16 4.90
C GLY A 306 -0.73 -17.05 4.87
N PHE A 307 -0.18 -16.79 3.68
CA PHE A 307 0.81 -15.75 3.49
C PHE A 307 0.21 -14.36 3.72
N ARG A 308 -1.06 -14.14 3.36
CA ARG A 308 -1.73 -12.85 3.57
C ARG A 308 -1.85 -12.50 5.05
N LEU A 309 -2.15 -13.49 5.87
CA LEU A 309 -2.14 -13.35 7.32
C LEU A 309 -0.76 -13.05 7.86
N PHE A 310 0.20 -13.86 7.46
CA PHE A 310 1.57 -13.76 7.89
C PHE A 310 2.10 -12.36 7.56
N GLN A 311 1.88 -11.91 6.33
CA GLN A 311 2.21 -10.58 5.87
C GLN A 311 1.50 -9.49 6.68
N THR A 312 0.21 -9.67 7.00
CA THR A 312 -0.54 -8.70 7.82
C THR A 312 -0.01 -8.64 9.25
N ALA A 313 0.36 -9.77 9.85
CA ALA A 313 0.97 -9.82 11.18
C ALA A 313 2.34 -9.10 11.20
N VAL A 314 3.20 -9.40 10.21
CA VAL A 314 4.49 -8.73 10.04
C VAL A 314 4.32 -7.24 9.77
N GLU A 315 3.32 -6.85 8.99
CA GLU A 315 2.98 -5.44 8.76
C GLU A 315 2.60 -4.73 10.05
N LEU A 316 1.69 -5.30 10.85
CA LEU A 316 1.28 -4.72 12.12
C LEU A 316 2.47 -4.56 13.08
N ALA A 317 3.35 -5.55 13.13
CA ALA A 317 4.59 -5.48 13.90
C ALA A 317 5.51 -4.35 13.39
N PHE A 318 5.76 -4.30 12.08
CA PHE A 318 6.56 -3.24 11.45
C PHE A 318 6.00 -1.86 11.75
N VAL A 319 4.68 -1.65 11.55
CA VAL A 319 4.01 -0.38 11.83
C VAL A 319 4.12 -0.02 13.31
N GLY A 320 3.98 -1.00 14.22
CA GLY A 320 4.19 -0.83 15.64
C GLY A 320 5.57 -0.27 15.97
N VAL A 321 6.63 -0.90 15.41
CA VAL A 321 8.02 -0.50 15.60
C VAL A 321 8.30 0.91 15.07
N VAL A 322 7.92 1.20 13.82
CA VAL A 322 8.20 2.54 13.24
C VAL A 322 7.37 3.63 13.90
N ALA A 323 6.14 3.33 14.34
CA ALA A 323 5.31 4.27 15.07
C ALA A 323 5.85 4.57 16.47
N TRP A 324 6.44 3.57 17.15
CA TRP A 324 7.12 3.76 18.42
C TRP A 324 8.39 4.61 18.25
N ALA A 325 9.29 4.22 17.34
CA ALA A 325 10.51 4.96 17.05
C ALA A 325 10.26 6.41 16.61
N GLY A 326 9.16 6.66 15.89
CA GLY A 326 8.74 8.03 15.52
C GLY A 326 8.32 8.88 16.72
N ARG A 327 7.68 8.30 17.74
CA ARG A 327 7.28 9.04 18.96
C ARG A 327 8.49 9.45 19.79
N GLU A 328 9.46 8.55 19.96
CA GLU A 328 10.65 8.81 20.78
C GLU A 328 11.49 9.96 20.22
N ARG A 329 11.65 10.02 18.90
CA ARG A 329 12.36 11.15 18.27
C ARG A 329 11.64 12.47 18.46
N SER A 330 10.32 12.51 18.33
CA SER A 330 9.55 13.74 18.59
C SER A 330 9.67 14.19 20.04
N ALA A 331 9.71 13.25 20.99
CA ALA A 331 9.92 13.55 22.41
C ALA A 331 11.33 14.10 22.69
N GLN A 332 12.37 13.56 22.03
CA GLN A 332 13.76 14.02 22.16
C GLN A 332 13.99 15.40 21.53
N THR A 333 13.43 15.67 20.34
CA THR A 333 13.56 16.99 19.69
C THR A 333 12.75 18.07 20.41
N GLY A 334 11.64 17.72 21.05
CA GLY A 334 10.86 18.64 21.89
C GLY A 334 11.47 18.96 23.26
N ALA A 335 12.57 18.31 23.64
CA ALA A 335 13.24 18.49 24.93
C ALA A 335 14.50 19.37 24.88
N ARG A 336 14.76 20.08 23.77
CA ARG A 336 15.73 21.18 23.73
C ARG A 336 15.01 22.51 23.94
N PRO A 337 15.04 23.11 25.15
CA PRO A 337 14.87 24.55 25.25
C PRO A 337 16.06 25.22 24.53
N ALA A 338 15.76 26.40 23.96
CA ALA A 338 16.57 27.22 23.06
C ALA A 338 18.10 27.16 23.24
#